data_AF-A0A3M0MSJ6-F1
#
_entry.id   AF-A0A3M0MSJ6-F1
#
_cell.length_a   1.000
_cell.length_b   1.000
_cell.length_c   1.000
_cell.angle_alpha   90.00
_cell.angle_beta   90.00
_cell.angle_gamma   90.00
#
_symmetry.space_group_name_H-M   'P 1'
#
loop_
_entity.id
_entity.type
_entity.pdbx_description
1 polymer ?
#
loop_
_entity_poly.entity_id
_entity_poly.type
_entity_poly.pdbx_seq_one_letter_code
_entity_poly.pdbx_strand_id
1 'polypeptide(L)'
;MNELREDGFLGGRLRITQPLRGYRSGADAVMLAASCPAQPDESVLELGCGAGVASLCLGWRVPRLRLTGLERQEDYAELARRNAARNGISLHVLTGDLGAMPAELRRESFDHVIANPPYFIAGTKAGDAGRNLSRQEDTPLVGWIDAALRRLRPGGIITLIQRADRLDAVLSTLQGRAGAIAILPVAARQGREAGRIILTARKAARTPLRLLAPFIMHDGAQHWLDGEDFSSQASAVLREGASMVEYFAKES
;
A
#
# COMPACT_ATOMS: atom_id res chain seq x y z
N MET A 1 -11.11 6.75 19.67
CA MET A 1 -11.81 6.90 18.36
C MET A 1 -13.32 6.68 18.55
N ASN A 2 -14.22 7.63 18.25
CA ASN A 2 -15.61 7.59 18.78
C ASN A 2 -16.71 7.13 17.78
N GLU A 3 -16.50 7.26 16.48
CA GLU A 3 -17.45 6.76 15.46
C GLU A 3 -16.72 5.88 14.47
N LEU A 4 -17.14 4.62 14.37
CA LEU A 4 -16.58 3.62 13.47
C LEU A 4 -17.65 3.14 12.48
N ARG A 5 -17.22 2.83 11.26
CA ARG A 5 -18.02 2.20 10.22
C ARG A 5 -17.34 0.91 9.77
N GLU A 6 -18.15 -0.05 9.36
CA GLU A 6 -17.67 -1.25 8.70
C GLU A 6 -17.75 -1.09 7.18
N ASP A 7 -16.64 -1.39 6.51
CA ASP A 7 -16.52 -1.41 5.07
C ASP A 7 -16.19 -2.82 4.58
N GLY A 8 -16.81 -3.20 3.45
CA GLY A 8 -16.53 -4.46 2.76
C GLY A 8 -15.42 -4.28 1.73
N PHE A 9 -14.33 -5.04 1.87
CA PHE A 9 -13.25 -5.13 0.89
C PHE A 9 -13.30 -6.48 0.17
N LEU A 10 -12.76 -6.54 -1.06
CA LEU A 10 -12.75 -7.74 -1.89
C LEU A 10 -14.16 -8.33 -2.06
N GLY A 11 -15.12 -7.48 -2.43
CA GLY A 11 -16.52 -7.89 -2.62
C GLY A 11 -17.21 -8.33 -1.32
N GLY A 12 -16.75 -7.85 -0.16
CA GLY A 12 -17.30 -8.21 1.15
C GLY A 12 -16.67 -9.44 1.80
N ARG A 13 -15.66 -10.05 1.17
CA ARG A 13 -14.89 -11.17 1.74
C ARG A 13 -14.09 -10.75 2.96
N LEU A 14 -13.69 -9.48 3.02
CA LEU A 14 -13.11 -8.87 4.21
C LEU A 14 -14.04 -7.80 4.76
N ARG A 15 -14.23 -7.80 6.07
CA ARG A 15 -15.01 -6.80 6.79
C ARG A 15 -14.07 -6.02 7.71
N ILE A 16 -13.86 -4.75 7.37
CA ILE A 16 -12.87 -3.90 8.02
C ILE A 16 -13.61 -2.75 8.69
N THR A 17 -13.41 -2.63 9.99
CA THR A 17 -13.85 -1.45 10.75
C THR A 17 -12.84 -0.33 10.54
N GLN A 18 -13.33 0.85 10.20
CA GLN A 18 -12.56 2.08 9.97
C GLN A 18 -13.23 3.26 10.69
N PRO A 19 -12.49 4.31 11.09
CA PRO A 19 -13.10 5.53 11.59
C PRO A 19 -14.03 6.18 10.57
N LEU A 20 -15.20 6.65 11.01
CA LEU A 20 -16.12 7.40 10.16
C LEU A 20 -15.52 8.75 9.72
N ARG A 21 -14.73 9.36 10.62
CA ARG A 21 -13.99 10.60 10.39
C ARG A 21 -12.49 10.36 10.59
N GLY A 22 -11.68 10.74 9.61
CA GLY A 22 -10.24 10.51 9.61
C GLY A 22 -9.78 9.78 8.35
N TYR A 23 -8.57 9.22 8.40
CA TYR A 23 -8.03 8.43 7.30
C TYR A 23 -8.79 7.11 7.15
N ARG A 24 -9.14 6.77 5.91
CA ARG A 24 -9.73 5.50 5.53
C ARG A 24 -8.99 4.95 4.32
N SER A 25 -8.67 3.68 4.37
CA SER A 25 -8.13 2.95 3.23
C SER A 25 -9.24 2.72 2.19
N GLY A 26 -8.84 2.73 0.92
CA GLY A 26 -9.71 2.48 -0.23
C GLY A 26 -9.01 1.60 -1.26
N ALA A 27 -9.27 1.84 -2.55
CA ALA A 27 -8.72 1.07 -3.66
C ALA A 27 -7.19 0.95 -3.63
N ASP A 28 -6.49 2.02 -3.23
CA ASP A 28 -5.02 2.05 -3.18
C ASP A 28 -4.44 0.95 -2.28
N ALA A 29 -5.08 0.64 -1.14
CA ALA A 29 -4.63 -0.43 -0.25
C ALA A 29 -4.83 -1.84 -0.87
N VAL A 30 -5.91 -2.02 -1.64
CA VAL A 30 -6.20 -3.28 -2.34
C VAL A 30 -5.21 -3.49 -3.48
N MET A 31 -4.94 -2.45 -4.28
CA MET A 31 -3.98 -2.53 -5.37
C MET A 31 -2.54 -2.72 -4.88
N LEU A 32 -2.16 -2.08 -3.76
CA LEU A 32 -0.88 -2.32 -3.10
C LEU A 32 -0.73 -3.79 -2.71
N ALA A 33 -1.76 -4.34 -2.05
CA ALA A 33 -1.79 -5.74 -1.67
C ALA A 33 -1.70 -6.67 -2.89
N ALA A 34 -2.45 -6.39 -3.97
CA ALA A 34 -2.46 -7.19 -5.19
C ALA A 34 -1.11 -7.19 -5.94
N SER A 35 -0.35 -6.10 -5.83
CA SER A 35 0.94 -5.93 -6.50
C SER A 35 2.13 -6.54 -5.77
N CYS A 36 1.98 -6.93 -4.50
CA CYS A 36 3.05 -7.55 -3.73
C CYS A 36 3.29 -9.01 -4.21
N PRO A 37 4.50 -9.38 -4.66
CA PRO A 37 4.78 -10.71 -5.20
C PRO A 37 5.03 -11.78 -4.13
N ALA A 38 4.58 -11.55 -2.90
CA ALA A 38 4.79 -12.46 -1.78
C ALA A 38 4.22 -13.86 -2.04
N GLN A 39 4.96 -14.86 -1.61
CA GLN A 39 4.60 -16.27 -1.67
C GLN A 39 4.26 -16.81 -0.27
N PRO A 40 3.53 -17.92 -0.16
CA PRO A 40 3.28 -18.55 1.14
C PRO A 40 4.57 -18.74 1.94
N ASP A 41 4.47 -18.60 3.26
CA ASP A 41 5.57 -18.74 4.21
C ASP A 41 6.65 -17.64 4.15
N GLU A 42 6.46 -16.59 3.33
CA GLU A 42 7.30 -15.38 3.36
C GLU A 42 6.83 -14.35 4.40
N SER A 43 7.74 -13.47 4.84
CA SER A 43 7.44 -12.37 5.77
C SER A 43 7.23 -11.03 5.06
N VAL A 44 6.18 -10.33 5.48
CA VAL A 44 5.80 -9.03 4.91
C VAL A 44 5.63 -8.02 6.03
N LEU A 45 6.28 -6.87 5.88
CA LEU A 45 6.07 -5.70 6.75
C LEU A 45 5.25 -4.64 6.01
N GLU A 46 4.13 -4.20 6.58
CA GLU A 46 3.44 -2.99 6.15
C GLU A 46 3.87 -1.81 7.03
N LEU A 47 4.47 -0.79 6.41
CA LEU A 47 4.76 0.47 7.08
C LEU A 47 3.51 1.35 7.03
N GLY A 48 3.08 1.87 8.18
CA GLY A 48 1.89 2.72 8.27
C GLY A 48 0.62 1.95 7.99
N CYS A 49 0.40 0.83 8.68
CA CYS A 49 -0.66 -0.11 8.31
C CYS A 49 -2.08 0.40 8.58
N GLY A 50 -2.27 1.51 9.31
CA GLY A 50 -3.59 2.06 9.59
C GLY A 50 -4.53 1.01 10.19
N ALA A 51 -5.69 0.80 9.57
CA ALA A 51 -6.67 -0.23 9.98
C ALA A 51 -6.35 -1.65 9.46
N GLY A 52 -5.19 -1.86 8.83
CA GLY A 52 -4.67 -3.15 8.36
C GLY A 52 -5.13 -3.58 6.97
N VAL A 53 -5.77 -2.72 6.17
CA VAL A 53 -6.43 -3.14 4.93
C VAL A 53 -5.50 -3.81 3.92
N ALA A 54 -4.32 -3.24 3.65
CA ALA A 54 -3.42 -3.84 2.65
C ALA A 54 -2.86 -5.18 3.13
N SER A 55 -2.39 -5.25 4.38
CA SER A 55 -1.97 -6.52 5.00
C SER A 55 -3.06 -7.58 4.96
N LEU A 56 -4.30 -7.24 5.29
CA LEU A 56 -5.41 -8.20 5.32
C LEU A 56 -5.85 -8.62 3.92
N CYS A 57 -5.87 -7.71 2.94
CA CYS A 57 -6.10 -8.08 1.54
C CYS A 57 -5.00 -9.03 1.03
N LEU A 58 -3.75 -8.78 1.41
CA LEU A 58 -2.61 -9.61 1.04
C LEU A 58 -2.68 -11.00 1.70
N GLY A 59 -2.96 -11.06 3.01
CA GLY A 59 -3.12 -12.32 3.75
C GLY A 59 -4.33 -13.15 3.32
N TRP A 60 -5.37 -12.52 2.79
CA TRP A 60 -6.48 -13.21 2.15
C TRP A 60 -6.06 -13.83 0.80
N ARG A 61 -5.35 -13.06 -0.03
CA ARG A 61 -4.91 -13.49 -1.36
C ARG A 61 -3.82 -14.57 -1.31
N VAL A 62 -2.89 -14.46 -0.37
CA VAL A 62 -1.75 -15.37 -0.21
C VAL A 62 -1.78 -15.99 1.18
N PRO A 63 -2.19 -17.26 1.32
CA PRO A 63 -2.28 -17.91 2.63
C PRO A 63 -0.89 -18.15 3.22
N ARG A 64 -0.84 -18.25 4.56
CA ARG A 64 0.37 -18.56 5.35
C ARG A 64 1.48 -17.51 5.32
N LEU A 65 1.17 -16.26 5.01
CA LEU A 65 2.13 -15.16 5.19
C LEU A 65 2.38 -14.85 6.67
N ARG A 66 3.62 -14.47 6.98
CA ARG A 66 3.96 -13.83 8.27
C ARG A 66 3.83 -12.32 8.11
N LEU A 67 2.66 -11.79 8.47
CA LEU A 67 2.35 -10.38 8.34
C LEU A 67 2.69 -9.59 9.61
N THR A 68 3.43 -8.50 9.43
CA THR A 68 3.72 -7.52 10.49
C THR A 68 3.31 -6.12 10.02
N GLY A 69 2.68 -5.34 10.89
CA GLY A 69 2.30 -3.95 10.63
C GLY A 69 2.95 -2.99 11.64
N LEU A 70 3.47 -1.86 11.17
CA LEU A 70 3.88 -0.74 12.02
C LEU A 70 2.86 0.39 11.87
N GLU A 71 2.29 0.86 12.97
CA GLU A 71 1.39 2.01 12.99
C GLU A 71 1.75 2.96 14.13
N ARG A 72 1.71 4.27 13.88
CA ARG A 72 2.08 5.27 14.90
C ARG A 72 0.98 5.50 15.92
N GLN A 73 -0.28 5.47 15.49
CA GLN A 73 -1.43 5.78 16.33
C GLN A 73 -1.99 4.51 16.97
N GLU A 74 -1.98 4.44 18.30
CA GLU A 74 -2.47 3.26 19.03
C GLU A 74 -3.91 2.90 18.64
N ASP A 75 -4.83 3.86 18.53
CA ASP A 75 -6.22 3.60 18.12
C ASP A 75 -6.32 2.89 16.76
N TYR A 76 -5.45 3.22 15.78
CA TYR A 76 -5.42 2.52 14.49
C TYR A 76 -4.74 1.16 14.61
N ALA A 77 -3.67 1.05 15.39
CA ALA A 77 -3.00 -0.22 15.65
C ALA A 77 -3.96 -1.24 16.29
N GLU A 78 -4.74 -0.82 17.29
CA GLU A 78 -5.78 -1.64 17.90
C GLU A 78 -6.85 -2.04 16.87
N LEU A 79 -7.26 -1.10 16.00
CA LEU A 79 -8.23 -1.38 14.95
C LEU A 79 -7.72 -2.43 13.95
N ALA A 80 -6.45 -2.35 13.55
CA ALA A 80 -5.81 -3.36 12.71
C ALA A 80 -5.81 -4.74 13.38
N ARG A 81 -5.46 -4.83 14.67
CA ARG A 81 -5.53 -6.10 15.44
C ARG A 81 -6.95 -6.67 15.47
N ARG A 82 -7.95 -5.83 15.73
CA ARG A 82 -9.37 -6.22 15.75
C ARG A 82 -9.86 -6.70 14.38
N ASN A 83 -9.49 -6.00 13.31
CA ASN A 83 -9.83 -6.38 11.94
C ASN A 83 -9.16 -7.71 11.55
N ALA A 84 -7.91 -7.91 11.95
CA ALA A 84 -7.18 -9.15 11.73
C ALA A 84 -7.87 -10.35 12.39
N ALA A 85 -8.15 -10.24 13.70
CA ALA A 85 -8.86 -11.26 14.46
C ALA A 85 -10.23 -11.57 13.84
N ARG A 86 -10.97 -10.54 13.44
CA ARG A 86 -12.29 -10.68 12.84
C ARG A 86 -12.30 -11.44 11.51
N ASN A 87 -11.28 -11.24 10.69
CA ASN A 87 -11.17 -11.87 9.38
C ASN A 87 -10.39 -13.19 9.42
N GLY A 88 -9.96 -13.64 10.62
CA GLY A 88 -9.20 -14.89 10.77
C GLY A 88 -7.82 -14.86 10.12
N ILE A 89 -7.24 -13.67 9.95
CA ILE A 89 -5.92 -13.48 9.32
C ILE A 89 -4.95 -13.03 10.40
N SER A 90 -3.85 -13.75 10.56
CA SER A 90 -2.80 -13.39 11.53
C SER A 90 -2.06 -12.14 11.06
N LEU A 91 -2.06 -11.10 11.89
CA LEU A 91 -1.31 -9.86 11.66
C LEU A 91 -0.71 -9.41 12.99
N HIS A 92 0.62 -9.37 13.06
CA HIS A 92 1.34 -8.83 14.21
C HIS A 92 1.47 -7.31 14.08
N VAL A 93 0.78 -6.54 14.93
CA VAL A 93 0.78 -5.08 14.84
C VAL A 93 1.59 -4.47 15.98
N LEU A 94 2.59 -3.67 15.63
CA LEU A 94 3.41 -2.92 16.56
C LEU A 94 3.08 -1.43 16.47
N THR A 95 2.85 -0.82 17.64
CA THR A 95 2.65 0.61 17.73
C THR A 95 4.00 1.30 17.83
N GLY A 96 4.30 2.24 16.94
CA GLY A 96 5.55 2.98 16.96
C GLY A 96 5.72 3.96 15.81
N ASP A 97 6.65 4.89 16.00
CA ASP A 97 7.00 5.88 14.99
C ASP A 97 8.03 5.30 14.00
N LEU A 98 7.90 5.63 12.71
CA LEU A 98 8.81 5.17 11.68
C LEU A 98 10.25 5.69 11.88
N GLY A 99 10.38 6.96 12.28
CA GLY A 99 11.65 7.60 12.60
C GLY A 99 12.28 7.07 13.90
N ALA A 100 11.48 6.53 14.80
CA ALA A 100 11.91 5.88 16.05
C ALA A 100 11.42 4.42 16.13
N MET A 101 11.74 3.63 15.11
CA MET A 101 11.19 2.29 14.92
C MET A 101 11.42 1.36 16.15
N PRO A 102 10.40 0.62 16.60
CA PRO A 102 10.50 -0.32 17.71
C PRO A 102 11.69 -1.28 17.60
N ALA A 103 12.32 -1.58 18.74
CA ALA A 103 13.51 -2.43 18.79
C ALA A 103 13.29 -3.83 18.21
N GLU A 104 12.07 -4.35 18.36
CA GLU A 104 11.62 -5.61 17.78
C GLU A 104 11.75 -5.60 16.25
N LEU A 105 11.09 -4.65 15.56
CA LEU A 105 11.22 -4.49 14.11
C LEU A 105 12.64 -4.21 13.67
N ARG A 106 13.43 -3.48 14.47
CA ARG A 106 14.84 -3.17 14.15
C ARG A 106 15.74 -4.41 14.14
N ARG A 107 15.34 -5.51 14.78
CA ARG A 107 16.10 -6.77 14.76
C ARG A 107 15.65 -7.74 13.66
N GLU A 108 14.53 -7.47 13.01
CA GLU A 108 13.97 -8.33 11.97
C GLU A 108 14.31 -7.87 10.56
N SER A 109 14.27 -8.81 9.61
CA SER A 109 14.32 -8.53 8.18
C SER A 109 13.22 -9.28 7.46
N PHE A 110 12.68 -8.66 6.42
CA PHE A 110 11.48 -9.12 5.73
C PHE A 110 11.80 -9.47 4.28
N ASP A 111 11.06 -10.44 3.74
CA ASP A 111 11.05 -10.75 2.30
C ASP A 111 10.49 -9.57 1.51
N HIS A 112 9.40 -8.99 2.03
CA HIS A 112 8.70 -7.87 1.41
C HIS A 112 8.45 -6.75 2.40
N VAL A 113 8.50 -5.51 1.92
CA VAL A 113 7.97 -4.35 2.62
C VAL A 113 6.96 -3.68 1.71
N ILE A 114 5.74 -3.47 2.20
CA ILE A 114 4.70 -2.73 1.50
C ILE A 114 4.44 -1.40 2.22
N ALA A 115 4.10 -0.36 1.46
CA ALA A 115 3.72 0.92 2.05
C ALA A 115 2.73 1.69 1.16
N ASN A 116 1.80 2.38 1.81
CA ASN A 116 0.98 3.44 1.22
C ASN A 116 1.20 4.74 2.03
N PRO A 117 2.36 5.40 1.88
CA PRO A 117 2.67 6.61 2.65
C PRO A 117 1.64 7.72 2.38
N PRO A 118 1.40 8.62 3.35
CA PRO A 118 0.52 9.76 3.13
C PRO A 118 0.98 10.59 1.92
N TYR A 119 -0.01 11.18 1.24
CA TYR A 119 0.16 11.83 -0.06
C TYR A 119 0.49 13.32 0.00
N PHE A 120 0.61 13.92 1.18
CA PHE A 120 0.30 15.33 1.39
C PHE A 120 1.41 16.34 1.56
N ILE A 121 2.71 16.11 1.70
CA ILE A 121 3.70 17.18 1.99
C ILE A 121 3.29 18.14 3.14
N ALA A 122 3.94 17.98 4.30
CA ALA A 122 3.92 18.93 5.40
C ALA A 122 3.95 20.39 4.89
N GLY A 123 2.85 21.13 5.10
CA GLY A 123 2.74 22.55 4.75
C GLY A 123 1.73 22.92 3.65
N THR A 124 1.12 21.98 2.92
CA THR A 124 -0.01 22.34 2.02
C THR A 124 -1.35 22.31 2.75
N LYS A 125 -1.87 23.50 3.10
CA LYS A 125 -3.20 23.68 3.70
C LYS A 125 -4.27 23.33 2.66
N ALA A 126 -4.88 22.16 2.75
CA ALA A 126 -6.15 21.90 2.07
C ALA A 126 -7.26 22.72 2.76
N GLY A 127 -8.01 23.50 1.99
CA GLY A 127 -8.96 24.54 2.43
C GLY A 127 -10.24 24.08 3.14
N ASP A 128 -10.26 22.92 3.80
CA ASP A 128 -11.41 22.45 4.59
C ASP A 128 -11.03 22.31 6.06
N ALA A 129 -11.53 23.22 6.89
CA ALA A 129 -11.30 23.27 8.34
C ALA A 129 -11.73 22.01 9.12
N GLY A 130 -12.41 21.04 8.49
CA GLY A 130 -12.83 19.77 9.08
C GLY A 130 -11.88 18.58 8.85
N ARG A 131 -10.87 18.70 7.96
CA ARG A 131 -9.87 17.64 7.70
C ARG A 131 -8.53 17.85 8.42
N ASN A 132 -8.41 18.95 9.16
CA ASN A 132 -7.15 19.43 9.77
C ASN A 132 -6.76 18.79 11.12
N LEU A 133 -7.27 17.58 11.44
CA LEU A 133 -6.94 16.92 12.72
C LEU A 133 -6.08 15.66 12.60
N SER A 134 -5.71 15.22 11.40
CA SER A 134 -4.61 14.26 11.28
C SER A 134 -3.29 15.03 11.26
N ARG A 135 -2.53 14.94 12.35
CA ARG A 135 -1.08 15.21 12.43
C ARG A 135 -0.27 14.26 11.51
N GLN A 136 -0.77 14.00 10.31
CA GLN A 136 -0.12 13.25 9.25
C GLN A 136 0.74 14.25 8.50
N GLU A 137 1.97 14.44 8.99
CA GLU A 137 3.20 14.45 8.20
C GLU A 137 4.34 15.15 8.98
N ASP A 138 5.09 14.36 9.74
CA ASP A 138 6.44 14.74 10.15
C ASP A 138 7.52 13.92 9.42
N THR A 139 7.16 12.74 8.88
CA THR A 139 8.12 11.84 8.24
C THR A 139 8.09 12.01 6.71
N PRO A 140 9.15 12.55 6.09
CA PRO A 140 9.20 12.73 4.65
C PRO A 140 9.22 11.38 3.92
N LEU A 141 8.76 11.36 2.66
CA LEU A 141 8.71 10.15 1.81
C LEU A 141 10.06 9.41 1.75
N VAL A 142 11.17 10.14 1.78
CA VAL A 142 12.52 9.55 1.86
C VAL A 142 12.69 8.63 3.08
N GLY A 143 12.15 9.03 4.24
CA GLY A 143 12.18 8.26 5.48
C GLY A 143 11.40 6.95 5.40
N TRP A 144 10.28 6.94 4.66
CA TRP A 144 9.50 5.73 4.38
C TRP A 144 10.29 4.72 3.56
N ILE A 145 10.88 5.17 2.45
CA ILE A 145 11.67 4.30 1.57
C ILE A 145 12.95 3.84 2.30
N ASP A 146 13.57 4.70 3.10
CA ASP A 146 14.73 4.36 3.93
C ASP A 146 14.43 3.26 4.93
N ALA A 147 13.35 3.43 5.69
CA ALA A 147 12.91 2.44 6.66
C ALA A 147 12.60 1.10 5.97
N ALA A 148 11.90 1.13 4.84
CA ALA A 148 11.60 -0.06 4.05
C ALA A 148 12.86 -0.78 3.60
N LEU A 149 13.80 -0.08 2.94
CA LEU A 149 15.05 -0.67 2.49
C LEU A 149 15.90 -1.21 3.66
N ARG A 150 15.86 -0.56 4.84
CA ARG A 150 16.57 -1.07 6.03
C ARG A 150 15.93 -2.32 6.63
N ARG A 151 14.63 -2.54 6.41
CA ARG A 151 13.89 -3.72 6.91
C ARG A 151 13.83 -4.88 5.91
N LEU A 152 14.15 -4.65 4.65
CA LEU A 152 14.28 -5.74 3.67
C LEU A 152 15.54 -6.58 3.91
N ARG A 153 15.42 -7.90 3.78
CA ARG A 153 16.60 -8.78 3.59
C ARG A 153 17.31 -8.44 2.26
N PRO A 154 18.59 -8.84 2.07
CA PRO A 154 19.23 -8.73 0.76
C PRO A 154 18.38 -9.40 -0.33
N GLY A 155 18.12 -8.68 -1.43
CA GLY A 155 17.27 -9.17 -2.51
C GLY A 155 15.76 -9.17 -2.22
N GLY A 156 15.31 -8.69 -1.06
CA GLY A 156 13.89 -8.47 -0.77
C GLY A 156 13.29 -7.32 -1.60
N ILE A 157 11.97 -7.25 -1.65
CA ILE A 157 11.22 -6.36 -2.55
C ILE A 157 10.42 -5.33 -1.75
N ILE A 158 10.58 -4.05 -2.10
CA ILE A 158 9.66 -2.99 -1.69
C ILE A 158 8.53 -2.90 -2.72
N THR A 159 7.28 -2.83 -2.26
CA THR A 159 6.11 -2.45 -3.07
C THR A 159 5.51 -1.18 -2.49
N LEU A 160 5.35 -0.15 -3.31
CA LEU A 160 4.86 1.17 -2.91
C LEU A 160 3.73 1.58 -3.82
N ILE A 161 2.67 2.17 -3.26
CA ILE A 161 1.72 2.97 -4.03
C ILE A 161 1.84 4.44 -3.63
N GLN A 162 1.87 5.34 -4.62
CA GLN A 162 2.06 6.77 -4.40
C GLN A 162 1.44 7.58 -5.54
N ARG A 163 1.23 8.88 -5.35
CA ARG A 163 0.90 9.82 -6.44
C ARG A 163 2.01 9.84 -7.50
N ALA A 164 1.60 9.95 -8.76
CA ALA A 164 2.53 9.98 -9.88
C ALA A 164 3.47 11.20 -9.85
N ASP A 165 3.01 12.34 -9.33
CA ASP A 165 3.80 13.58 -9.18
C ASP A 165 4.86 13.52 -8.07
N ARG A 166 4.99 12.39 -7.35
CA ARG A 166 6.05 12.14 -6.37
C ARG A 166 7.07 11.13 -6.86
N LEU A 167 6.95 10.67 -8.12
CA LEU A 167 7.80 9.64 -8.70
C LEU A 167 9.28 10.04 -8.68
N ASP A 168 9.58 11.31 -8.92
CA ASP A 168 10.92 11.91 -8.86
C ASP A 168 11.61 11.68 -7.49
N ALA A 169 10.89 11.95 -6.40
CA ALA A 169 11.38 11.75 -5.03
C ALA A 169 11.57 10.26 -4.71
N VAL A 170 10.67 9.40 -5.20
CA VAL A 170 10.80 7.94 -5.03
C VAL A 170 12.05 7.42 -5.73
N LEU A 171 12.24 7.76 -7.02
CA LEU A 171 13.38 7.30 -7.81
C LEU A 171 14.71 7.83 -7.25
N SER A 172 14.74 9.10 -6.84
CA SER A 172 15.93 9.70 -6.23
C SER A 172 16.34 8.96 -4.95
N THR A 173 15.38 8.51 -4.14
CA THR A 173 15.66 7.79 -2.89
C THR A 173 16.15 6.35 -3.13
N LEU A 174 15.65 5.69 -4.18
CA LEU A 174 16.03 4.33 -4.55
C LEU A 174 17.39 4.25 -5.25
N GLN A 175 17.85 5.35 -5.85
CA GLN A 175 19.06 5.40 -6.65
C GLN A 175 20.28 4.84 -5.90
N GLY A 176 20.99 3.90 -6.54
CA GLY A 176 22.17 3.24 -6.00
C GLY A 176 21.91 2.22 -4.89
N ARG A 177 20.66 2.06 -4.43
CA ARG A 177 20.29 1.20 -3.29
C ARG A 177 19.33 0.07 -3.66
N ALA A 178 18.54 0.27 -4.70
CA ALA A 178 17.67 -0.75 -5.28
C ALA A 178 17.71 -0.69 -6.80
N GLY A 179 17.33 -1.80 -7.43
CA GLY A 179 17.23 -1.93 -8.87
C GLY A 179 16.08 -2.87 -9.22
N ALA A 180 16.03 -3.36 -10.45
CA ALA A 180 14.85 -4.08 -10.96
C ALA A 180 13.56 -3.30 -10.67
N ILE A 181 13.64 -1.97 -10.82
CA ILE A 181 12.53 -1.07 -10.55
C ILE A 181 11.51 -1.29 -11.66
N ALA A 182 10.26 -1.57 -11.30
CA ALA A 182 9.16 -1.62 -12.23
C ALA A 182 8.08 -0.63 -11.76
N ILE A 183 7.69 0.27 -12.67
CA ILE A 183 6.69 1.30 -12.43
C ILE A 183 5.45 0.95 -13.22
N LEU A 184 4.34 0.73 -12.53
CA LEU A 184 3.01 0.57 -13.10
C LEU A 184 2.23 1.88 -12.89
N PRO A 185 2.05 2.70 -13.93
CA PRO A 185 1.15 3.84 -13.85
C PRO A 185 -0.29 3.35 -13.67
N VAL A 186 -1.07 4.03 -12.83
CA VAL A 186 -2.50 3.75 -12.65
C VAL A 186 -3.27 5.00 -13.07
N ALA A 187 -4.01 4.86 -14.17
CA ALA A 187 -4.81 5.94 -14.74
C ALA A 187 -6.29 5.68 -14.49
N ALA A 188 -7.04 6.75 -14.23
CA ALA A 188 -8.48 6.63 -14.02
C ALA A 188 -9.17 6.03 -15.25
N ARG A 189 -8.77 6.47 -16.45
CA ARG A 189 -9.36 6.07 -17.74
C ARG A 189 -8.29 6.08 -18.83
N GLN A 190 -8.59 5.42 -19.94
CA GLN A 190 -7.73 5.42 -21.13
C GLN A 190 -7.46 6.86 -21.62
N GLY A 191 -6.20 7.14 -21.98
CA GLY A 191 -5.78 8.45 -22.49
C GLY A 191 -5.71 9.57 -21.43
N ARG A 192 -5.93 9.25 -20.15
CA ARG A 192 -5.74 10.20 -19.04
C ARG A 192 -4.36 10.04 -18.42
N GLU A 193 -3.86 11.13 -17.86
CA GLU A 193 -2.67 11.10 -17.02
C GLU A 193 -2.86 10.16 -15.82
N ALA A 194 -1.81 9.44 -15.46
CA ALA A 194 -1.82 8.57 -14.30
C ALA A 194 -1.85 9.41 -13.01
N GLY A 195 -2.86 9.21 -12.17
CA GLY A 195 -2.93 9.88 -10.87
C GLY A 195 -2.11 9.18 -9.79
N ARG A 196 -1.80 7.90 -10.00
CA ARG A 196 -1.02 7.06 -9.08
C ARG A 196 0.03 6.26 -9.85
N ILE A 197 1.04 5.81 -9.13
CA ILE A 197 1.98 4.79 -9.56
C ILE A 197 2.03 3.70 -8.49
N ILE A 198 2.14 2.45 -8.93
CA ILE A 198 2.60 1.35 -8.11
C ILE A 198 4.02 1.02 -8.54
N LEU A 199 4.93 0.93 -7.59
CA LEU A 199 6.34 0.68 -7.83
C LEU A 199 6.80 -0.53 -7.05
N THR A 200 7.47 -1.46 -7.73
CA THR A 200 8.27 -2.50 -7.08
C THR A 200 9.75 -2.24 -7.29
N ALA A 201 10.59 -2.48 -6.28
CA ALA A 201 12.04 -2.46 -6.44
C ALA A 201 12.72 -3.51 -5.57
N ARG A 202 13.82 -4.07 -6.06
CA ARG A 202 14.58 -5.10 -5.36
C ARG A 202 15.81 -4.49 -4.68
N LYS A 203 15.95 -4.68 -3.37
CA LYS A 203 17.09 -4.19 -2.59
C LYS A 203 18.40 -4.72 -3.14
N ALA A 204 19.38 -3.83 -3.31
CA ALA A 204 20.73 -4.09 -3.82
C ALA A 204 20.81 -4.63 -5.26
N ALA A 205 19.70 -4.74 -6.00
CA ALA A 205 19.74 -5.08 -7.40
C ALA A 205 20.29 -3.93 -8.26
N ARG A 206 20.83 -4.26 -9.43
CA ARG A 206 21.35 -3.30 -10.43
C ARG A 206 20.68 -3.42 -11.79
N THR A 207 19.66 -4.28 -11.90
CA THR A 207 18.88 -4.45 -13.12
C THR A 207 18.21 -3.12 -13.52
N PRO A 208 18.20 -2.75 -14.80
CA PRO A 208 17.56 -1.52 -15.28
C PRO A 208 16.10 -1.38 -14.88
N LEU A 209 15.65 -0.13 -14.82
CA LEU A 209 14.25 0.23 -14.59
C LEU A 209 13.38 -0.16 -15.79
N ARG A 210 12.13 -0.53 -15.50
CA ARG A 210 11.05 -0.75 -16.48
C ARG A 210 9.90 0.20 -16.17
N LEU A 211 9.40 0.86 -17.21
CA LEU A 211 8.13 1.57 -17.19
C LEU A 211 7.10 0.70 -17.91
N LEU A 212 6.00 0.39 -17.22
CA LEU A 212 4.99 -0.55 -17.71
C LEU A 212 3.83 0.21 -18.38
N ALA A 213 3.04 -0.53 -19.16
CA ALA A 213 1.77 -0.01 -19.68
C ALA A 213 0.83 0.36 -18.51
N PRO A 214 0.03 1.43 -18.62
CA PRO A 214 -0.82 1.88 -17.54
C PRO A 214 -1.93 0.86 -17.22
N PHE A 215 -2.20 0.67 -15.93
CA PHE A 215 -3.40 0.00 -15.46
C PHE A 215 -4.57 0.98 -15.48
N ILE A 216 -5.65 0.64 -16.19
CA ILE A 216 -6.82 1.49 -16.37
C ILE A 216 -7.92 1.08 -15.38
N MET A 217 -8.30 2.01 -14.50
CA MET A 217 -9.27 1.73 -13.44
C MET A 217 -10.70 1.57 -13.94
N HIS A 218 -11.10 2.36 -14.93
CA HIS A 218 -12.49 2.44 -15.37
C HIS A 218 -12.66 2.33 -16.88
N ASP A 219 -13.78 1.74 -17.29
CA ASP A 219 -14.20 1.69 -18.69
C ASP A 219 -14.87 3.01 -19.12
N GLY A 220 -14.86 3.25 -20.45
CA GLY A 220 -15.49 4.41 -21.08
C GLY A 220 -14.76 5.74 -20.88
N ALA A 221 -15.07 6.73 -21.72
CA ALA A 221 -14.45 8.06 -21.66
C ALA A 221 -15.05 8.98 -20.58
N GLN A 222 -16.27 8.71 -20.11
CA GLN A 222 -17.04 9.50 -19.13
C GLN A 222 -17.90 8.58 -18.25
N HIS A 223 -18.30 9.02 -17.05
CA HIS A 223 -19.31 8.33 -16.23
C HIS A 223 -20.69 8.60 -16.82
N TRP A 224 -21.45 7.54 -17.10
CA TRP A 224 -22.79 7.66 -17.69
C TRP A 224 -23.92 7.18 -16.76
N LEU A 225 -23.61 6.48 -15.66
CA LEU A 225 -24.59 5.94 -14.69
C LEU A 225 -24.07 6.02 -13.24
N ASP A 226 -25.00 6.01 -12.27
CA ASP A 226 -24.72 5.96 -10.81
C ASP A 226 -24.22 4.57 -10.35
N GLY A 227 -23.29 3.98 -11.11
CA GLY A 227 -22.65 2.69 -10.83
C GLY A 227 -21.13 2.79 -10.82
N GLU A 228 -20.46 1.79 -10.24
CA GLU A 228 -19.01 1.69 -10.34
C GLU A 228 -18.60 1.18 -11.72
N ASP A 229 -18.19 2.10 -12.61
CA ASP A 229 -17.72 1.78 -13.96
C ASP A 229 -16.28 1.21 -13.95
N PHE A 230 -15.95 0.26 -13.06
CA PHE A 230 -14.62 -0.35 -13.05
C PHE A 230 -14.38 -1.19 -14.31
N SER A 231 -13.16 -1.13 -14.85
CA SER A 231 -12.74 -2.06 -15.90
C SER A 231 -12.79 -3.51 -15.38
N SER A 232 -12.91 -4.48 -16.28
CA SER A 232 -12.93 -5.90 -15.89
C SER A 232 -11.71 -6.29 -15.03
N GLN A 233 -10.53 -5.75 -15.37
CA GLN A 233 -9.28 -5.97 -14.63
C GLN A 233 -9.31 -5.29 -13.27
N ALA A 234 -9.79 -4.03 -13.19
CA ALA A 234 -9.93 -3.33 -11.92
C ALA A 234 -10.95 -3.99 -10.99
N SER A 235 -12.07 -4.47 -11.54
CA SER A 235 -13.06 -5.24 -10.78
C SER A 235 -12.45 -6.53 -10.23
N ALA A 236 -11.74 -7.31 -11.05
CA ALA A 236 -11.07 -8.53 -10.60
C ALA A 236 -10.10 -8.26 -9.44
N VAL A 237 -9.33 -7.17 -9.49
CA VAL A 237 -8.44 -6.78 -8.39
C VAL A 237 -9.23 -6.32 -7.15
N LEU A 238 -10.13 -5.36 -7.31
CA LEU A 238 -10.80 -4.68 -6.19
C LEU A 238 -11.90 -5.50 -5.52
N ARG A 239 -12.56 -6.37 -6.29
CA ARG A 239 -13.71 -7.17 -5.87
C ARG A 239 -13.36 -8.63 -5.67
N GLU A 240 -12.39 -9.18 -6.38
CA GLU A 240 -12.06 -10.61 -6.28
C GLU A 240 -10.68 -10.88 -5.69
N GLY A 241 -9.87 -9.84 -5.48
CA GLY A 241 -8.51 -9.97 -4.95
C GLY A 241 -7.57 -10.64 -5.95
N ALA A 242 -7.81 -10.46 -7.25
CA ALA A 242 -6.90 -10.91 -8.29
C ALA A 242 -5.49 -10.34 -8.08
N SER A 243 -4.49 -11.15 -8.43
CA SER A 243 -3.09 -10.72 -8.46
C SER A 243 -2.90 -9.56 -9.45
N MET A 244 -1.89 -8.73 -9.19
CA MET A 244 -1.33 -7.81 -10.19
C MET A 244 0.16 -8.12 -10.48
N VAL A 245 0.71 -9.20 -9.91
CA VAL A 245 2.13 -9.58 -10.01
C VAL A 245 2.57 -9.80 -11.46
N GLU A 246 1.68 -10.30 -12.30
CA GLU A 246 1.89 -10.55 -13.72
C GLU A 246 2.20 -9.27 -14.52
N TYR A 247 1.66 -8.11 -14.11
CA TYR A 247 2.01 -6.82 -14.73
C TYR A 247 3.50 -6.47 -14.52
N PHE A 248 4.11 -6.96 -13.44
CA PHE A 248 5.51 -6.71 -13.11
C PHE A 248 6.46 -7.79 -13.66
N ALA A 249 5.94 -8.93 -14.10
CA ALA A 249 6.72 -10.01 -14.70
C ALA A 249 7.41 -9.53 -15.99
N LYS A 250 8.52 -10.17 -16.35
CA LYS A 250 9.07 -10.03 -17.71
C LYS A 250 8.27 -10.98 -18.60
N GLU A 251 7.65 -10.47 -19.65
CA GLU A 251 7.24 -11.33 -20.76
C GLU A 251 8.51 -12.01 -21.30
N SER A 252 8.45 -13.34 -21.41
CA SER A 252 9.55 -14.17 -21.93
C SER A 252 9.52 -14.21 -23.44
#